data_AF-A0A6J1W4J8-F1
#
_entry.id   AF-A0A6J1W4J8-F1
#
_cell.length_a   1.000
_cell.length_b   1.000
_cell.length_c   1.000
_cell.angle_alpha   90.00
_cell.angle_beta   90.00
_cell.angle_gamma   90.00
#
_symmetry.space_group_name_H-M   'P 1'
#
loop_
_entity.id
_entity.type
_entity.pdbx_description
1 polymer ?
#
loop_
_entity_poly.entity_id
_entity_poly.type
_entity_poly.pdbx_seq_one_letter_code
_entity_poly.pdbx_strand_id
1 'polypeptide(L)'
;MSQDGSSSEEEVASEEEEEEEDSETMTLPETEQAEEKMEEEEAMLEKYRQERQEEMFPDEVDTPRDLPARVRFQKFRGLKSFRTSPWDPKENLPRDYARIFQFQDFSRTKKHVFRQLEKEETDGAQ
;
A
#
# COMPACT_ATOMS: atom_id res chain seq x y z
N MET A 1 36.87 -57.11 16.44
CA MET A 1 35.59 -56.65 15.86
C MET A 1 36.00 -55.72 14.71
N SER A 2 36.25 -56.28 13.53
CA SER A 2 35.32 -56.38 12.36
C SER A 2 35.13 -55.00 11.70
N GLN A 3 35.66 -54.77 10.48
CA GLN A 3 34.98 -54.97 9.16
C GLN A 3 33.65 -54.21 9.10
N ASP A 4 33.30 -53.37 8.12
CA ASP A 4 33.45 -53.38 6.65
C ASP A 4 33.03 -51.96 6.17
N GLY A 5 33.38 -51.38 5.02
CA GLY A 5 33.11 -51.83 3.64
C GLY A 5 32.33 -50.71 2.90
N SER A 6 32.89 -50.16 1.81
CA SER A 6 32.37 -50.22 0.42
C SER A 6 31.28 -49.17 0.07
N SER A 7 31.49 -48.16 -0.81
CA SER A 7 31.77 -48.12 -2.26
C SER A 7 30.54 -48.30 -3.18
N SER A 8 30.56 -47.58 -4.32
CA SER A 8 29.74 -47.69 -5.56
C SER A 8 28.51 -46.76 -5.62
N GLU A 9 28.50 -45.66 -6.41
CA GLU A 9 28.43 -45.52 -7.88
C GLU A 9 27.14 -46.09 -8.49
N GLU A 10 26.30 -45.22 -9.08
CA GLU A 10 25.54 -45.52 -10.31
C GLU A 10 25.26 -44.23 -11.12
N GLU A 11 25.86 -44.21 -12.31
CA GLU A 11 25.53 -43.38 -13.47
C GLU A 11 24.29 -43.97 -14.16
N VAL A 12 23.38 -43.13 -14.67
CA VAL A 12 22.41 -43.58 -15.68
C VAL A 12 22.16 -42.45 -16.69
N ALA A 13 22.64 -42.69 -17.91
CA ALA A 13 22.34 -41.95 -19.12
C ALA A 13 21.10 -42.55 -19.80
N SER A 14 20.26 -41.71 -20.39
CA SER A 14 19.23 -42.12 -21.34
C SER A 14 19.03 -41.01 -22.38
N GLU A 15 19.49 -41.28 -23.60
CA GLU A 15 19.16 -40.55 -24.84
C GLU A 15 17.83 -41.08 -25.43
N GLU A 16 17.31 -40.38 -26.45
CA GLU A 16 16.09 -40.57 -27.28
C GLU A 16 15.01 -39.49 -26.99
N GLU A 17 14.38 -38.78 -27.93
CA GLU A 17 14.36 -38.70 -29.40
C GLU A 17 13.61 -37.40 -29.78
N GLU A 18 13.73 -36.98 -31.05
CA GLU A 18 13.22 -35.75 -31.67
C GLU A 18 11.67 -35.61 -31.70
N GLU A 19 11.16 -34.37 -31.60
CA GLU A 19 9.99 -33.92 -32.38
C GLU A 19 9.99 -32.38 -32.46
N GLU A 20 10.37 -31.86 -33.64
CA GLU A 20 10.06 -30.48 -34.04
C GLU A 20 8.56 -30.36 -34.30
N GLU A 21 7.83 -29.65 -33.44
CA GLU A 21 6.46 -29.22 -33.73
C GLU A 21 6.46 -27.71 -34.04
N ASP A 22 6.32 -27.45 -35.34
CA ASP A 22 6.17 -26.17 -36.03
C ASP A 22 5.17 -25.25 -35.31
N SER A 23 5.71 -24.34 -34.49
CA SER A 23 4.91 -23.31 -33.83
C SER A 23 4.62 -22.19 -34.82
N GLU A 24 3.62 -22.42 -35.67
CA GLU A 24 3.08 -21.46 -36.63
C GLU A 24 2.78 -20.11 -35.91
N THR A 25 3.68 -19.15 -36.10
CA THR A 25 3.58 -17.80 -35.55
C THR A 25 2.43 -17.06 -36.24
N MET A 26 1.22 -17.24 -35.70
CA MET A 26 0.04 -16.46 -36.06
C MET A 26 0.35 -14.98 -35.83
N THR A 27 0.35 -14.22 -36.92
CA THR A 27 0.62 -12.79 -36.98
C THR A 27 -0.52 -12.02 -36.30
N LEU A 28 -0.28 -11.56 -35.07
CA LEU A 28 -1.23 -10.78 -34.27
C LEU A 28 -1.26 -9.30 -34.70
N PRO A 29 -2.43 -8.72 -35.01
CA PRO A 29 -2.67 -7.29 -34.83
C PRO A 29 -3.09 -7.04 -33.37
N GLU A 30 -2.19 -7.29 -32.42
CA GLU A 30 -2.45 -7.23 -30.96
C GLU A 30 -1.28 -6.58 -30.19
N THR A 31 -0.57 -5.61 -30.78
CA THR A 31 0.60 -5.01 -30.12
C THR A 31 0.19 -4.02 -29.03
N GLU A 32 -0.75 -3.11 -29.30
CA GLU A 32 -1.15 -2.07 -28.34
C GLU A 32 -1.89 -2.65 -27.11
N GLN A 33 -2.76 -3.66 -27.30
CA GLN A 33 -3.47 -4.30 -26.18
C GLN A 33 -2.58 -5.24 -25.37
N ALA A 34 -1.54 -5.83 -25.96
CA ALA A 34 -0.57 -6.64 -25.23
C ALA A 34 0.40 -5.74 -24.44
N GLU A 35 0.81 -4.60 -25.00
CA GLU A 35 1.63 -3.59 -24.33
C GLU A 35 0.90 -2.99 -23.11
N GLU A 36 -0.37 -2.60 -23.25
CA GLU A 36 -1.18 -2.07 -22.14
C GLU A 36 -1.35 -3.08 -20.99
N LYS A 37 -1.61 -4.36 -21.32
CA LYS A 37 -1.69 -5.44 -20.32
C LYS A 37 -0.35 -5.67 -19.60
N MET A 38 0.77 -5.59 -20.33
CA MET A 38 2.10 -5.70 -19.73
C MET A 38 2.41 -4.55 -18.78
N GLU A 39 2.08 -3.30 -19.15
CA GLU A 39 2.26 -2.13 -18.27
C GLU A 39 1.41 -2.24 -16.99
N GLU A 40 0.18 -2.73 -17.11
CA GLU A 40 -0.69 -3.01 -15.97
C GLU A 40 -0.11 -4.09 -15.05
N GLU A 41 0.39 -5.19 -15.61
CA GLU A 41 1.04 -6.27 -14.84
C GLU A 41 2.32 -5.79 -14.14
N GLU A 42 3.16 -4.99 -14.81
CA GLU A 42 4.34 -4.38 -14.21
C GLU A 42 3.98 -3.44 -13.05
N ALA A 43 2.97 -2.59 -13.24
CA ALA A 43 2.49 -1.69 -12.19
C ALA A 43 1.91 -2.46 -11.00
N MET A 44 1.20 -3.57 -11.24
CA MET A 44 0.69 -4.46 -10.19
C MET A 44 1.82 -5.15 -9.42
N LEU A 45 2.85 -5.62 -10.14
CA LEU A 45 4.00 -6.26 -9.53
C LEU A 45 4.83 -5.27 -8.69
N GLU A 46 4.97 -4.03 -9.16
CA GLU A 46 5.66 -2.97 -8.44
C GLU A 46 4.90 -2.55 -7.16
N LYS A 47 3.56 -2.46 -7.22
CA LYS A 47 2.74 -2.27 -6.02
C LYS A 47 2.92 -3.41 -5.02
N TYR A 48 2.91 -4.66 -5.48
CA TYR A 48 3.14 -5.81 -4.59
C TYR A 48 4.51 -5.76 -3.93
N ARG A 49 5.56 -5.36 -4.67
CA ARG A 49 6.91 -5.15 -4.10
C ARG A 49 6.90 -4.03 -3.05
N GLN A 50 6.21 -2.93 -3.31
CA GLN A 50 6.08 -1.80 -2.38
C GLN A 50 5.35 -2.21 -1.10
N GLU A 51 4.22 -2.90 -1.20
CA GLU A 51 3.47 -3.40 -0.03
C GLU A 51 4.33 -4.30 0.86
N ARG A 52 5.12 -5.18 0.26
CA ARG A 52 6.06 -6.04 0.99
C ARG A 52 7.16 -5.24 1.68
N GLN A 53 7.66 -4.18 1.06
CA GLN A 53 8.65 -3.29 1.66
C GLN A 53 8.07 -2.49 2.82
N GLU A 54 6.86 -1.94 2.68
CA GLU A 54 6.16 -1.20 3.74
C GLU A 54 5.86 -2.08 4.97
N GLU A 55 5.54 -3.36 4.75
CA GLU A 55 5.35 -4.33 5.83
C GLU A 55 6.67 -4.62 6.58
N MET A 56 7.78 -4.76 5.84
CA MET A 56 9.09 -5.06 6.42
C MET A 56 9.74 -3.84 7.10
N PHE A 57 9.55 -2.65 6.53
CA PHE A 57 10.20 -1.41 6.93
C PHE A 57 9.17 -0.28 7.04
N PRO A 58 8.40 -0.24 8.14
CA PRO A 58 7.34 0.74 8.29
C PRO A 58 7.91 2.17 8.32
N ASP A 59 7.36 3.04 7.48
CA ASP A 59 7.70 4.47 7.35
C ASP A 59 9.18 4.77 7.03
N GLU A 60 9.98 3.77 6.62
CA GLU A 60 11.38 3.98 6.23
C GLU A 60 11.46 4.57 4.82
N VAL A 61 12.16 5.69 4.68
CA VAL A 61 12.36 6.37 3.39
C VAL A 61 13.81 6.77 3.22
N ASP A 62 14.37 6.46 2.05
CA ASP A 62 15.74 6.84 1.72
C ASP A 62 15.91 8.36 1.61
N THR A 63 16.99 8.88 2.19
CA THR A 63 17.32 10.29 2.06
C THR A 63 17.86 10.59 0.65
N PRO A 64 17.30 11.57 -0.07
CA PRO A 64 17.78 11.90 -1.41
C PRO A 64 19.22 12.42 -1.36
N ARG A 65 20.07 11.98 -2.29
CA ARG A 65 21.49 12.36 -2.34
C ARG A 65 21.71 13.78 -2.88
N ASP A 66 20.82 14.24 -3.75
CA ASP A 66 20.96 15.52 -4.45
C ASP A 66 20.48 16.71 -3.61
N LEU A 67 19.64 16.46 -2.60
CA LEU A 67 19.02 17.50 -1.77
C LEU A 67 19.42 17.33 -0.31
N PRO A 68 19.86 18.40 0.38
CA PRO A 68 20.15 18.30 1.79
C PRO A 68 18.87 17.92 2.57
N ALA A 69 18.99 16.95 3.48
CA ALA A 69 17.87 16.43 4.25
C ALA A 69 17.05 17.52 4.97
N ARG A 70 17.71 18.59 5.46
CA ARG A 70 17.04 19.75 6.08
C ARG A 70 16.02 20.41 5.15
N VAL A 71 16.32 20.50 3.85
CA VAL A 71 15.42 21.09 2.86
C VAL A 71 14.33 20.11 2.47
N ARG A 72 14.68 18.83 2.22
CA ARG A 72 13.72 17.79 1.87
C ARG A 72 12.64 17.62 2.96
N PHE A 73 13.06 17.64 4.23
CA PHE A 73 12.20 17.40 5.39
C PHE A 73 11.89 18.69 6.17
N GLN A 74 11.90 19.85 5.51
CA GLN A 74 11.73 21.17 6.15
C GLN A 74 10.40 21.33 6.92
N LYS A 75 9.34 20.60 6.52
CA LYS A 75 8.02 20.63 7.16
C LYS A 75 7.88 19.63 8.32
N PHE A 76 8.85 18.75 8.52
CA PHE A 76 8.79 17.69 9.51
C PHE A 76 9.37 18.18 10.85
N ARG A 77 8.85 17.63 11.95
CA ARG A 77 9.35 17.90 13.31
C ARG A 77 9.61 16.61 14.07
N GLY A 78 10.71 16.58 14.80
CA GLY A 78 11.02 15.49 15.73
C GLY A 78 10.20 15.62 17.01
N LEU A 79 9.49 14.55 17.38
CA LEU A 79 8.79 14.46 18.66
C LEU A 79 9.54 13.52 19.59
N LYS A 80 9.60 13.86 20.88
CA LYS A 80 10.21 13.00 21.91
C LYS A 80 9.39 11.74 22.15
N SER A 81 8.07 11.87 22.07
CA SER A 81 7.10 10.77 22.19
C SER A 81 5.83 11.15 21.45
N PHE A 82 5.34 10.27 20.60
CA PHE A 82 4.06 10.45 19.91
C PHE A 82 2.86 10.54 20.86
N ARG A 83 2.97 9.98 22.07
CA ARG A 83 1.85 9.95 23.04
C ARG A 83 1.75 11.20 23.90
N THR A 84 2.89 11.78 24.28
CA THR A 84 2.94 12.83 25.31
C THR A 84 3.43 14.17 24.79
N SER A 85 4.09 14.21 23.64
CA SER A 85 4.54 15.49 23.08
C SER A 85 3.33 16.28 22.58
N PRO A 86 3.21 17.58 22.91
CA PRO A 86 2.10 18.40 22.44
C PRO A 86 2.16 18.57 20.92
N TRP A 87 1.00 18.48 20.28
CA TRP A 87 0.81 18.75 18.85
C TRP A 87 -0.42 19.65 18.70
N ASP A 88 -0.26 20.88 18.20
CA ASP A 88 -1.38 21.80 18.02
C ASP A 88 -2.24 21.37 16.81
N PRO A 89 -3.55 21.06 17.01
CA PRO A 89 -4.44 20.66 15.92
C PRO A 89 -4.76 21.78 14.92
N LYS A 90 -4.53 23.05 15.29
CA LYS A 90 -4.86 24.21 14.45
C LYS A 90 -3.65 24.81 13.74
N GLU A 91 -2.50 24.15 13.83
CA GLU A 91 -1.27 24.56 13.17
C GLU A 91 -1.23 24.08 11.71
N ASN A 92 -0.69 24.90 10.79
CA ASN A 92 -0.42 24.54 9.38
C ASN A 92 -1.62 23.95 8.60
N LEU A 93 -2.85 24.38 8.90
CA LEU A 93 -4.05 23.88 8.24
C LEU A 93 -4.12 24.28 6.76
N PRO A 94 -4.52 23.37 5.85
CA PRO A 94 -4.79 23.70 4.45
C PRO A 94 -5.91 24.74 4.30
N ARG A 95 -5.89 25.49 3.18
CA ARG A 95 -6.93 26.49 2.88
C ARG A 95 -8.33 25.90 2.85
N ASP A 96 -8.48 24.66 2.41
CA ASP A 96 -9.77 23.99 2.34
C ASP A 96 -10.37 23.70 3.73
N TYR A 97 -9.55 23.64 4.77
CA TYR A 97 -10.04 23.51 6.15
C TYR A 97 -10.89 24.71 6.58
N ALA A 98 -10.67 25.89 5.98
CA ALA A 98 -11.51 27.06 6.24
C ALA A 98 -12.93 26.94 5.66
N ARG A 99 -13.18 25.97 4.78
CA ARG A 99 -14.48 25.77 4.11
C ARG A 99 -15.40 24.81 4.86
N ILE A 100 -14.86 24.01 5.79
CA ILE A 100 -15.63 23.05 6.56
C ILE A 100 -16.12 23.65 7.88
N PHE A 101 -17.20 23.09 8.43
CA PHE A 101 -17.76 23.50 9.71
C PHE A 101 -17.27 22.61 10.84
N GLN A 102 -16.77 23.22 11.92
CA GLN A 102 -16.39 22.51 13.14
C GLN A 102 -17.49 22.62 14.20
N PHE A 103 -17.93 21.49 14.75
CA PHE A 103 -18.77 21.50 15.95
C PHE A 103 -17.94 21.80 17.19
N GLN A 104 -18.43 22.71 18.04
CA GLN A 104 -17.83 22.93 19.36
C GLN A 104 -17.97 21.69 20.25
N ASP A 105 -19.15 21.06 20.23
CA ASP A 105 -19.42 19.79 20.90
C ASP A 105 -20.39 18.97 20.03
N PHE A 106 -19.85 17.98 19.33
CA PHE A 106 -20.63 17.12 18.44
C PHE A 106 -21.68 16.30 19.19
N SER A 107 -21.31 15.73 20.33
CA SER A 107 -22.18 14.85 21.13
C SER A 107 -23.40 15.60 21.67
N ARG A 108 -23.20 16.83 22.15
CA ARG A 108 -24.30 17.68 22.63
C ARG A 108 -25.20 18.13 21.48
N THR A 109 -24.60 18.58 20.37
CA THR A 109 -25.37 19.05 19.20
C THR A 109 -26.23 17.92 18.64
N LYS A 110 -25.64 16.72 18.49
CA LYS A 110 -26.35 15.51 18.07
C LYS A 110 -27.57 15.23 18.95
N LYS A 111 -27.39 15.12 20.27
CA LYS A 111 -28.48 14.85 21.22
C LYS A 111 -29.58 15.92 21.17
N HIS A 112 -29.22 17.18 20.96
CA HIS A 112 -30.18 18.27 20.86
C HIS A 112 -31.07 18.13 19.63
N VAL A 113 -30.46 17.89 18.46
CA VAL A 113 -31.20 17.70 17.19
C VAL A 113 -32.13 16.49 17.26
N PHE A 114 -31.66 15.35 17.77
CA PHE A 114 -32.53 14.16 17.91
C PHE A 114 -33.72 14.43 18.83
N ARG A 115 -33.51 15.12 19.95
CA ARG A 115 -34.61 15.49 20.86
C ARG A 115 -35.60 16.47 20.22
N GLN A 116 -35.14 17.35 19.35
CA GLN A 116 -36.03 18.26 18.62
C GLN A 116 -36.91 17.48 17.64
N LEU A 117 -36.33 16.56 16.88
CA LEU A 117 -37.06 15.70 15.94
C LEU A 117 -38.13 14.85 16.67
N GLU A 118 -37.78 14.21 17.79
CA GLU A 118 -38.73 13.44 18.59
C GLU A 118 -39.92 14.29 19.07
N LYS A 119 -39.67 15.56 19.46
CA LYS A 119 -40.72 16.47 19.90
C LYS A 119 -41.63 16.90 18.75
N GLU A 120 -41.06 17.22 17.60
CA GLU A 120 -41.81 17.61 16.40
C GLU A 120 -42.70 16.46 15.90
N GLU A 121 -42.22 15.20 15.99
CA GLU A 121 -43.03 14.01 15.70
C GLU A 121 -44.20 13.84 16.68
N THR A 122 -44.00 14.13 17.97
CA THR A 122 -45.07 14.02 18.97
C THR A 122 -46.10 15.14 18.91
N ASP A 123 -45.71 16.37 18.53
CA ASP A 123 -46.61 17.53 18.43
C ASP A 123 -47.38 17.55 17.09
N GLY A 124 -46.82 17.01 16.00
CA GLY A 124 -47.50 16.90 14.70
C GLY A 124 -48.55 15.78 14.61
N ALA A 125 -48.62 14.90 15.61
CA ALA A 125 -49.57 13.80 15.71
C ALA A 125 -50.84 14.15 16.52
N GLN A 126 -51.04 15.43 16.88
CA GLN A 126 -52.21 15.93 17.61
C GLN A 126 -53.18 16.72 16.73
#